data_AF-L9VRY6-F1
#
_entry.id   AF-L9VRY6-F1
#
_cell.length_a   1.000
_cell.length_b   1.000
_cell.length_c   1.000
_cell.angle_alpha   90.00
_cell.angle_beta   90.00
_cell.angle_gamma   90.00
#
_symmetry.space_group_name_H-M   'P 1'
#
loop_
_entity.id
_entity.type
_entity.pdbx_description
1 polymer ?
#
loop_
_entity_poly.entity_id
_entity_poly.type
_entity_poly.pdbx_seq_one_letter_code
_entity_poly.pdbx_strand_id
1 'polypeptide(L)'
;MGVERADCRTVLASRVANAAVSMECTLHDSLEAHDKLMILGDVQHVHVDDELLDEEDGKLDMRNLPTVGRLGGPYYTVSDPVEFDRQF
;
A
#
# COMPACT_ATOMS: atom_id res chain seq x y z
N MET A 1 11.13 -19.60 2.90
CA MET A 1 11.48 -19.05 1.57
C MET A 1 10.41 -18.05 1.18
N GLY A 2 10.59 -16.75 1.29
CA GLY A 2 11.64 -15.99 1.96
C GLY A 2 11.32 -14.51 1.79
N VAL A 3 10.14 -14.08 2.23
CA VAL A 3 9.80 -12.65 2.26
C VAL A 3 10.69 -12.02 3.31
N GLU A 4 11.65 -11.20 2.86
CA GLU A 4 12.57 -10.53 3.75
C GLU A 4 11.81 -9.48 4.57
N ARG A 5 12.14 -9.43 5.86
CA ARG A 5 11.56 -8.48 6.81
C ARG A 5 12.49 -7.28 6.93
N ALA A 6 11.92 -6.10 7.00
CA ALA A 6 12.62 -4.89 7.39
C ALA A 6 11.93 -4.26 8.60
N ASP A 7 12.69 -3.52 9.39
CA ASP A 7 12.17 -2.82 10.55
C ASP A 7 11.30 -1.62 10.14
N CYS A 8 10.39 -1.30 11.05
CA CYS A 8 9.52 -0.12 10.98
C CYS A 8 10.07 0.95 11.93
N ARG A 9 9.79 2.22 11.63
CA ARG A 9 10.28 3.39 12.37
C ARG A 9 9.47 3.70 13.63
N THR A 10 8.16 3.48 13.58
CA THR A 10 7.17 3.93 14.57
C THR A 10 6.41 2.80 15.24
N VAL A 11 6.37 1.61 14.63
CA VAL A 11 5.70 0.42 15.18
C VAL A 11 6.64 -0.78 15.29
N LEU A 12 6.30 -1.74 16.17
CA LEU A 12 7.10 -2.95 16.39
C LEU A 12 6.94 -4.02 15.31
N ALA A 13 5.86 -3.96 14.52
CA ALA A 13 5.61 -4.91 13.45
C ALA A 13 6.60 -4.68 12.30
N SER A 14 7.21 -5.74 11.77
CA SER A 14 8.08 -5.64 10.58
C SER A 14 7.28 -5.37 9.31
N ARG A 15 7.88 -4.65 8.36
CA ARG A 15 7.40 -4.55 6.97
C ARG A 15 8.07 -5.57 6.07
N VAL A 16 7.56 -5.71 4.85
CA VAL A 16 8.23 -6.45 3.78
C VAL A 16 9.34 -5.57 3.19
N ALA A 17 10.57 -6.07 3.14
CA ALA A 17 11.74 -5.27 2.81
C ALA A 17 11.65 -4.67 1.39
N ASN A 18 11.18 -5.45 0.42
CA ASN A 18 11.10 -5.10 -0.99
C ASN A 18 9.70 -4.65 -1.45
N ALA A 19 8.83 -4.21 -0.52
CA ALA A 19 7.55 -3.63 -0.90
C ALA A 19 7.75 -2.18 -1.37
N ALA A 20 7.24 -1.87 -2.57
CA ALA A 20 7.28 -0.52 -3.16
C ALA A 20 6.70 0.58 -2.26
N VAL A 21 5.65 0.25 -1.50
CA VAL A 21 5.07 1.12 -0.49
C VAL A 21 4.68 0.27 0.73
N SER A 22 4.92 0.78 1.94
CA SER A 22 4.46 0.16 3.19
C SER A 22 3.96 1.21 4.17
N MET A 23 2.79 0.98 4.75
CA MET A 23 2.22 1.85 5.76
C MET A 23 2.37 1.22 7.15
N GLU A 24 3.00 1.97 8.05
CA GLU A 24 3.01 1.66 9.47
C GLU A 24 1.75 2.20 10.11
N CYS A 25 0.99 1.35 10.79
CA CYS A 25 -0.29 1.73 11.36
C CYS A 25 -0.43 1.27 12.81
N THR A 26 -1.14 2.06 13.61
CA THR A 26 -1.67 1.64 14.91
C THR A 26 -3.15 1.30 14.77
N LEU A 27 -3.67 0.39 15.60
CA LEU A 27 -5.09 0.07 15.62
C LEU A 27 -5.88 1.28 16.14
N HIS A 28 -6.75 1.83 15.29
CA HIS A 28 -7.70 2.87 15.66
C HIS A 28 -8.96 2.25 16.26
N ASP A 29 -9.58 1.33 15.51
CA ASP A 29 -10.80 0.64 15.92
C ASP A 29 -10.95 -0.69 15.16
N SER A 30 -11.83 -1.57 15.63
CA SER A 30 -12.20 -2.79 14.94
C SER A 30 -13.68 -3.11 15.11
N LEU A 31 -14.33 -3.52 14.03
CA LEU A 31 -15.75 -3.87 14.03
C LEU A 31 -15.94 -5.29 13.51
N GLU A 32 -16.70 -6.10 14.24
CA GLU A 32 -17.13 -7.41 13.76
C GLU A 32 -18.32 -7.27 12.81
N ALA A 33 -18.20 -7.87 11.63
CA ALA A 33 -19.26 -7.96 10.64
C ALA A 33 -19.50 -9.46 10.35
N HIS A 34 -20.48 -10.04 11.04
CA HIS A 34 -20.70 -11.49 11.08
C HIS A 34 -19.45 -12.25 11.52
N ASP A 35 -18.86 -13.05 10.63
CA ASP A 35 -17.67 -13.88 10.86
C ASP A 35 -16.39 -13.23 10.28
N LYS A 36 -16.38 -11.89 10.17
CA LYS A 36 -15.29 -11.09 9.62
C LYS A 36 -14.97 -9.94 10.57
N LEU A 37 -13.72 -9.49 10.56
CA LEU A 37 -13.26 -8.35 11.33
C LEU A 37 -12.83 -7.23 10.38
N MET A 38 -13.49 -6.09 10.48
CA MET A 38 -13.04 -4.84 9.88
C MET A 38 -12.05 -4.17 10.83
N ILE A 39 -10.91 -3.75 10.31
CA ILE A 39 -9.85 -3.08 11.08
C ILE A 39 -9.66 -1.70 10.50
N LEU A 40 -9.75 -0.67 11.35
CA LEU A 40 -9.42 0.71 11.03
C LEU A 40 -8.08 1.04 11.67
N GLY A 41 -7.13 1.53 10.88
CA GLY A 41 -5.78 1.84 11.33
C GLY A 41 -5.40 3.29 11.08
N ASP A 42 -4.74 3.91 12.05
CA ASP A 42 -4.15 5.25 11.91
C ASP A 42 -2.74 5.12 11.35
N VAL A 43 -2.51 5.70 10.17
CA VAL A 43 -1.20 5.69 9.51
C VAL A 43 -0.23 6.60 10.28
N GLN A 44 0.85 6.01 10.77
CA GLN A 44 1.92 6.69 11.51
C GLN A 44 3.10 7.04 10.62
N HIS A 45 3.39 6.20 9.63
CA HIS A 45 4.50 6.38 8.71
C HIS A 45 4.25 5.68 7.37
N VAL A 46 4.81 6.22 6.28
CA VAL A 46 4.78 5.59 4.96
C VAL A 46 6.21 5.45 4.46
N HIS A 47 6.63 4.23 4.17
CA HIS A 47 7.83 3.94 3.39
C HIS A 47 7.45 3.91 1.92
N VAL A 48 8.23 4.58 1.10
CA VAL A 48 8.11 4.57 -0.35
C VAL A 48 9.48 4.22 -0.92
N ASP A 49 9.51 3.43 -1.98
CA ASP A 49 10.71 3.23 -2.78
C ASP A 49 11.07 4.54 -3.49
N ASP A 50 12.24 5.08 -3.20
CA ASP A 50 12.69 6.37 -3.73
C ASP A 50 12.75 6.37 -5.27
N GLU A 51 12.92 5.20 -5.91
CA GLU A 51 12.90 5.07 -7.38
C GLU A 51 11.51 5.35 -7.98
N LEU A 52 10.45 5.38 -7.17
CA LEU A 52 9.09 5.67 -7.61
C LEU A 52 8.66 7.12 -7.36
N LEU A 53 9.53 7.94 -6.78
CA LEU A 53 9.26 9.35 -6.55
C LEU A 53 9.67 10.16 -7.78
N ASP A 54 8.80 11.08 -8.18
CA ASP A 54 9.10 12.10 -9.18
C ASP A 54 10.23 13.01 -8.67
N GLU A 55 11.26 13.21 -9.49
CA GLU A 55 12.44 13.99 -9.09
C GLU A 55 12.14 15.48 -8.91
N GLU A 56 11.09 16.02 -9.55
CA GLU A 56 10.77 17.44 -9.50
C GLU A 56 9.95 17.80 -8.26
N ASP A 57 8.92 17.02 -7.95
CA ASP A 57 7.97 17.35 -6.88
C ASP A 57 7.95 16.36 -5.71
N GLY A 58 8.72 15.27 -5.80
CA GLY A 58 8.85 14.25 -4.75
C GLY A 58 7.58 13.46 -4.51
N LYS A 59 6.58 13.54 -5.38
CA LYS A 59 5.36 12.74 -5.28
C LYS A 59 5.57 11.38 -5.90
N LEU A 60 4.76 10.42 -5.48
CA LEU A 60 4.75 9.09 -6.05
C LEU A 60 4.25 9.14 -7.50
N ASP A 61 5.08 8.70 -8.46
CA ASP A 61 4.64 8.48 -9.84
C ASP A 61 3.79 7.20 -9.89
N MET A 62 2.48 7.40 -9.85
CA MET A 62 1.49 6.32 -9.90
C MET A 62 1.57 5.48 -11.17
N ARG A 63 2.20 5.98 -12.25
CA ARG A 63 2.40 5.22 -13.50
C ARG A 63 3.47 4.14 -13.36
N ASN A 64 4.43 4.34 -12.45
CA ASN A 64 5.54 3.40 -12.23
C ASN A 64 5.30 2.44 -11.05
N LEU A 65 4.24 2.65 -10.27
CA LEU A 65 3.91 1.80 -9.12
C LEU A 65 3.40 0.42 -9.60
N PRO A 66 4.08 -0.70 -9.26
CA PRO A 66 3.71 -2.05 -9.73
C PRO A 66 2.52 -2.63 -8.95
N THR A 67 1.35 -2.02 -9.12
CA THR A 67 0.12 -2.42 -8.43
C THR A 67 -0.45 -3.72 -8.96
N VAL A 68 -1.00 -4.52 -8.04
CA VAL A 68 -1.72 -5.75 -8.36
C VAL A 68 -3.14 -5.64 -7.83
N GLY A 69 -4.12 -5.76 -8.73
CA GLY A 69 -5.54 -5.84 -8.40
C GLY A 69 -5.99 -7.29 -8.23
N ARG A 70 -6.80 -7.56 -7.20
CA ARG A 70 -7.41 -8.89 -6.99
C ARG A 70 -8.72 -9.01 -7.75
N LEU A 71 -8.88 -10.09 -8.52
CA LEU A 71 -10.14 -10.47 -9.17
C LEU A 71 -10.73 -11.75 -8.53
N GLY A 72 -11.94 -12.12 -8.98
CA GLY A 72 -12.61 -13.33 -8.52
C GLY A 72 -11.82 -14.59 -8.81
N GLY A 73 -11.91 -15.59 -7.92
CA GLY A 73 -11.16 -16.84 -8.06
C GLY A 73 -9.63 -16.64 -7.95
N PRO A 74 -8.83 -17.29 -8.81
CA PRO A 74 -7.36 -17.19 -8.80
C PRO A 74 -6.81 -16.04 -9.67
N TYR A 75 -7.67 -15.18 -10.21
CA TYR A 75 -7.28 -14.17 -11.19
C TYR A 75 -6.81 -12.87 -10.53
N TYR A 76 -5.89 -12.21 -11.21
CA TYR A 76 -5.29 -10.93 -10.83
C TYR A 76 -5.18 -10.03 -12.05
N THR A 77 -5.05 -8.73 -11.83
CA THR A 77 -4.80 -7.73 -12.88
C THR A 77 -3.68 -6.80 -12.47
N VAL A 78 -3.09 -6.15 -13.46
CA VAL A 78 -2.22 -4.97 -13.28
C VAL A 78 -3.00 -3.71 -13.68
N SER A 79 -2.51 -2.55 -13.29
CA SER A 79 -3.10 -1.26 -13.66
C SER A 79 -2.54 -0.75 -14.98
N ASP A 80 -3.40 -0.16 -15.80
CA ASP A 80 -3.05 0.61 -16.99
C ASP A 80 -3.68 2.00 -16.86
N PRO A 81 -2.96 2.98 -16.27
CA PRO A 81 -3.53 4.29 -15.96
C PRO A 81 -3.90 5.07 -17.22
N VAL A 82 -5.10 5.66 -17.22
CA VAL A 82 -5.55 6.60 -18.25
C VAL A 82 -5.87 7.95 -17.62
N GLU A 83 -5.57 9.02 -18.32
CA GLU A 83 -5.94 10.36 -17.87
C GLU A 83 -7.46 10.54 -17.97
N PHE A 84 -8.06 10.99 -16.87
CA PHE A 84 -9.49 11.24 -16.77
C PHE A 84 -9.75 12.46 -15.90
N ASP A 85 -10.23 13.53 -16.53
CA ASP A 85 -10.69 14.72 -15.82
C ASP A 85 -12.19 14.63 -15.52
N ARG A 86 -12.58 14.92 -14.28
CA ARG A 86 -13.99 15.02 -13.90
C ARG A 86 -14.64 16.17 -14.67
N GLN A 87 -15.74 15.90 -15.36
CA GLN A 87 -16.42 16.86 -16.23
C GLN A 87 -17.59 17.62 -15.57
N PHE A 88 -17.59 17.80 -14.25
CA PHE A 88 -18.69 18.45 -13.52
C PHE A 88 -18.20 19.33 -12.38
#